data_AF-A0A958LBP1-F1
#
_entry.id   AF-A0A958LBP1-F1
#
_cell.length_a   1.000
_cell.length_b   1.000
_cell.length_c   1.000
_cell.angle_alpha   90.00
_cell.angle_beta   90.00
_cell.angle_gamma   90.00
#
_symmetry.space_group_name_H-M   'P 1'
#
loop_
_entity.id
_entity.type
_entity.pdbx_description
1 polymer ?
#
loop_
_entity_poly.entity_id
_entity_poly.type
_entity_poly.pdbx_seq_one_letter_code
_entity_poly.pdbx_strand_id
1 'polypeptide(L)' 'IDKVRSLHAMIGDRPILVEIDGGVTPETAPLVAAAGADVLVAGSAVFSGGSVANPAPYGANIRAIRGAAEAARV' A
#
# COMPACT_ATOMS: atom_id res chain seq x y z
N ILE A 1 1.42 -4.05 -11.68
CA ILE A 1 1.61 -2.61 -11.96
C ILE A 1 0.77 -2.17 -13.16
N ASP A 2 0.99 -2.72 -14.36
CA ASP A 2 0.27 -2.27 -15.57
C ASP A 2 -1.25 -2.36 -15.46
N LYS A 3 -1.77 -3.45 -14.86
CA LYS A 3 -3.21 -3.59 -14.57
C LYS A 3 -3.76 -2.45 -13.72
N VAL A 4 -2.98 -1.94 -12.76
CA VAL A 4 -3.38 -0.85 -11.86
C VAL A 4 -3.45 0.45 -12.66
N ARG A 5 -2.44 0.73 -13.51
CA ARG A 5 -2.45 1.91 -14.38
C ARG A 5 -3.62 1.90 -15.35
N SER A 6 -3.86 0.75 -15.99
CA SER A 6 -4.99 0.59 -16.91
C SER A 6 -6.33 0.79 -16.19
N LEU A 7 -6.50 0.21 -15.00
CA LEU A 7 -7.71 0.37 -14.21
C LEU A 7 -7.92 1.82 -13.76
N HIS A 8 -6.86 2.48 -13.27
CA HIS A 8 -6.90 3.89 -12.87
C HIS A 8 -7.29 4.80 -14.04
N ALA A 9 -6.69 4.59 -15.22
CA ALA A 9 -7.06 5.30 -16.45
C ALA A 9 -8.51 5.03 -16.88
N MET A 10 -8.98 3.79 -16.74
CA MET A 10 -10.38 3.44 -17.01
C MET A 10 -11.31 4.17 -16.06
N ILE A 11 -10.99 4.25 -14.76
CA ILE A 11 -11.81 4.91 -13.73
C ILE A 11 -11.97 6.41 -14.04
N GLY A 12 -10.90 7.12 -14.39
CA GLY A 12 -10.93 8.57 -14.62
C GLY A 12 -11.37 9.33 -13.36
N ASP A 13 -12.21 10.36 -13.51
CA ASP A 13 -12.61 11.24 -12.39
C ASP A 13 -13.72 10.66 -11.50
N ARG A 14 -14.09 9.39 -11.68
CA ARG A 14 -15.16 8.78 -10.89
C ARG A 14 -14.67 8.53 -9.46
N PRO A 15 -15.55 8.65 -8.44
CA PRO A 15 -15.19 8.44 -7.04
C PRO A 15 -15.07 6.95 -6.71
N ILE A 16 -14.15 6.25 -7.36
CA ILE A 16 -13.85 4.84 -7.17
C ILE A 16 -12.41 4.73 -6.74
N LEU A 17 -12.18 4.13 -5.57
CA LEU A 17 -10.84 3.87 -5.05
C LEU A 17 -10.31 2.54 -5.57
N VAL A 18 -9.04 2.49 -5.92
CA VAL A 18 -8.34 1.26 -6.31
C VAL A 18 -7.63 0.66 -5.09
N GLU A 19 -8.06 -0.52 -4.65
CA GLU A 19 -7.40 -1.29 -3.59
C GLU A 19 -6.47 -2.36 -4.17
N ILE A 20 -5.26 -2.48 -3.61
CA ILE A 20 -4.33 -3.56 -3.90
C ILE A 20 -4.16 -4.44 -2.66
N ASP A 21 -4.56 -5.70 -2.80
CA ASP A 21 -4.40 -6.75 -1.81
C ASP A 21 -3.42 -7.82 -2.28
N GLY A 22 -2.40 -8.07 -1.47
CA GLY A 22 -1.35 -9.04 -1.72
C GLY A 22 0.02 -8.40 -2.01
N GLY A 23 1.02 -8.84 -1.25
CA GLY A 23 2.43 -8.48 -1.50
C GLY A 23 2.81 -7.03 -1.20
N VAL A 24 1.98 -6.27 -0.45
CA VAL A 24 2.31 -4.90 -0.02
C VAL A 24 3.34 -4.92 1.10
N THR A 25 4.49 -4.30 0.85
CA THR A 25 5.62 -4.10 1.78
C THR A 25 6.16 -2.67 1.58
N PRO A 26 7.10 -2.17 2.41
CA PRO A 26 7.76 -0.89 2.15
C PRO A 26 8.42 -0.80 0.76
N GLU A 27 8.87 -1.92 0.20
CA GLU A 27 9.51 -1.99 -1.12
C GLU A 27 8.50 -1.97 -2.27
N THR A 28 7.32 -2.58 -2.10
CA THR A 28 6.32 -2.70 -3.17
C THR A 28 5.23 -1.63 -3.13
N ALA A 29 4.93 -1.07 -1.94
CA ALA A 29 4.00 0.03 -1.74
C ALA A 29 4.23 1.24 -2.67
N PRO A 30 5.47 1.76 -2.85
CA PRO A 30 5.70 2.88 -3.77
C PRO A 30 5.34 2.52 -5.23
N LEU A 31 5.53 1.27 -5.64
CA LEU A 31 5.27 0.84 -7.03
C LEU A 31 3.78 0.89 -7.35
N VAL A 32 2.93 0.43 -6.43
CA VAL A 32 1.47 0.41 -6.63
C VAL A 32 0.84 1.78 -6.40
N ALA A 33 1.37 2.57 -5.47
CA ALA A 33 0.96 3.96 -5.28
C ALA A 33 1.23 4.81 -6.54
N ALA A 34 2.44 4.73 -7.09
CA ALA A 34 2.80 5.39 -8.34
C ALA A 34 2.01 4.89 -9.56
N ALA A 35 1.38 3.70 -9.45
CA ALA A 35 0.53 3.15 -10.50
C ALA A 35 -0.94 3.60 -10.40
N GLY A 36 -1.31 4.34 -9.36
CA GLY A 36 -2.68 4.84 -9.14
C GLY A 36 -3.50 4.03 -8.15
N ALA A 37 -2.87 3.24 -7.26
CA ALA A 37 -3.58 2.63 -6.13
C ALA A 37 -3.88 3.67 -5.05
N ASP A 38 -5.08 3.58 -4.47
CA ASP A 38 -5.55 4.45 -3.40
C ASP A 38 -5.48 3.81 -2.01
N VAL A 39 -5.75 2.51 -1.97
CA VAL A 39 -5.84 1.71 -0.75
C VAL A 39 -4.89 0.53 -0.85
N LEU A 40 -4.13 0.28 0.21
CA LEU A 40 -3.15 -0.79 0.28
C LEU A 40 -3.49 -1.74 1.41
N VAL A 41 -3.67 -3.02 1.10
CA VAL A 41 -3.90 -4.07 2.11
C VAL A 41 -2.58 -4.79 2.37
N ALA A 42 -2.16 -4.75 3.63
CA ALA A 42 -0.92 -5.36 4.09
C ALA A 42 -1.16 -6.19 5.35
N GLY A 43 -1.05 -7.51 5.23
CA GLY A 43 -1.16 -8.44 6.37
C GLY A 43 0.21 -8.73 6.98
N SER A 44 0.94 -9.68 6.38
CA SER A 44 2.25 -10.14 6.89
C SER A 44 3.24 -9.00 7.14
N ALA A 45 3.31 -8.02 6.23
CA ALA A 45 4.21 -6.87 6.38
C ALA A 45 3.85 -6.00 7.60
N VAL A 46 2.56 -5.86 7.94
CA VAL A 46 2.13 -5.14 9.16
C VAL A 46 2.47 -5.93 10.41
N PHE A 47 2.16 -7.22 10.45
CA PHE A 47 2.29 -8.03 11.66
C PHE A 47 3.70 -8.59 11.91
N SER A 48 4.60 -8.53 10.93
CA SER A 48 5.96 -9.06 11.05
C SER A 48 6.71 -8.50 12.27
N GLY A 49 7.29 -9.41 13.07
CA GLY A 49 8.07 -9.09 14.27
C GLY A 49 7.26 -8.61 15.48
N GLY A 50 5.96 -8.35 15.33
CA GLY A 50 5.09 -7.94 16.43
C GLY A 50 4.35 -9.11 17.06
N SER A 51 3.88 -8.89 18.28
CA SER A 51 3.04 -9.82 19.03
C SER A 51 2.17 -9.04 20.02
N VAL A 52 1.27 -9.73 20.73
CA VAL A 52 0.49 -9.11 21.82
C VAL A 52 1.41 -8.54 22.91
N ALA A 53 2.51 -9.22 23.22
CA ALA A 53 3.49 -8.76 24.20
C ALA A 53 4.47 -7.70 23.64
N ASN A 54 4.60 -7.60 22.32
CA ASN A 54 5.43 -6.61 21.65
C ASN A 54 4.67 -5.99 20.45
N PRO A 55 3.72 -5.06 20.68
CA PRO A 55 2.90 -4.50 19.62
C PRO A 55 3.56 -3.34 18.86
N ALA A 56 4.68 -2.81 19.35
CA ALA A 56 5.37 -1.66 18.76
C ALA A 56 5.71 -1.83 17.26
N PRO A 57 6.12 -3.02 16.76
CA PRO A 57 6.41 -3.23 15.35
C PRO A 57 5.22 -2.96 14.42
N TYR A 58 3.98 -3.24 14.82
CA TYR A 58 2.80 -3.02 13.97
C TYR A 58 2.71 -1.57 13.50
N GLY A 59 2.82 -0.63 14.44
CA GLY A 59 2.78 0.80 14.14
C GLY A 59 3.99 1.25 13.33
N ALA A 60 5.18 0.69 13.59
CA ALA A 60 6.39 1.00 12.84
C ALA A 60 6.27 0.54 11.38
N ASN A 61 5.78 -0.68 11.16
CA ASN A 61 5.58 -1.26 9.83
C ASN A 61 4.51 -0.51 9.04
N ILE A 62 3.37 -0.16 9.67
CA ILE A 62 2.32 0.65 9.03
C ILE A 62 2.89 2.01 8.58
N ARG A 63 3.68 2.68 9.43
CA ARG A 63 4.30 3.97 9.08
C ARG A 63 5.30 3.82 7.94
N ALA A 64 6.10 2.76 7.93
CA ALA A 64 7.06 2.50 6.85
C ALA A 64 6.35 2.29 5.50
N ILE A 65 5.30 1.45 5.46
CA ILE A 65 4.50 1.22 4.26
C ILE A 65 3.84 2.52 3.78
N ARG A 66 3.22 3.27 4.70
CA ARG A 66 2.56 4.54 4.38
C ARG A 66 3.55 5.57 3.84
N GLY A 67 4.68 5.76 4.52
CA GLY A 67 5.69 6.73 4.11
C GLY A 67 6.29 6.41 2.74
N ALA A 68 6.55 5.12 2.47
CA ALA A 68 7.03 4.68 1.16
C ALA A 68 6.00 4.91 0.05
N ALA A 69 4.72 4.62 0.31
CA ALA A 69 3.63 4.87 -0.65
C ALA A 69 3.45 6.37 -0.95
N GLU A 70 3.42 7.20 0.09
CA GLU A 70 3.21 8.65 -0.03
C GLU A 70 4.36 9.34 -0.77
N ALA A 71 5.60 8.89 -0.58
CA ALA A 71 6.76 9.43 -1.28
C ALA A 71 6.75 9.17 -2.80
N ALA A 72 5.95 8.21 -3.28
CA ALA A 72 5.85 7.82 -4.68
C ALA A 72 4.56 8.29 -5.36
N ARG A 73 3.66 8.96 -4.63
CA ARG A 73 2.45 9.53 -5.20
C ARG A 73 2.82 10.74 -6.07
N VAL A 74 2.29 10.76 -7.29
CA VAL A 74 2.46 11.84 -8.28
C VAL A 74 1.19 12.68 -8.31
#